data_AF-A0A1M7DZS4-F1
#
_entry.id   AF-A0A1M7DZS4-F1
#
_cell.length_a   1.000
_cell.length_b   1.000
_cell.length_c   1.000
_cell.angle_alpha   90.00
_cell.angle_beta   90.00
_cell.angle_gamma   90.00
#
_symmetry.space_group_name_H-M   'P 1'
#
loop_
_entity.id
_entity.type
_entity.pdbx_description
1 polymer ?
#
loop_
_entity_poly.entity_id
_entity_poly.type
_entity_poly.pdbx_seq_one_letter_code
_entity_poly.pdbx_strand_id
1 'polypeptide(L)' 'MTKRTNSYRHKLVHDAGADFVAYQRNSGEGVWQTVSVWMIPQQVF' A
#
# COMPACT_ATOMS: atom_id res chain seq x y z
N MET A 1 11.40 -3.14 28.56
CA MET A 1 10.91 -2.38 27.37
C MET A 1 10.18 -3.37 26.46
N THR A 2 8.86 -3.43 26.54
CA THR A 2 8.04 -4.34 25.73
C THR A 2 8.01 -3.82 24.29
N LYS A 3 8.64 -4.55 23.35
CA LYS A 3 8.51 -4.27 21.91
C LYS A 3 7.04 -4.44 21.54
N ARG A 4 6.35 -3.35 21.18
CA ARG A 4 5.06 -3.44 20.52
C ARG A 4 5.31 -4.04 19.13
N THR A 5 4.94 -5.30 18.94
CA THR A 5 4.90 -5.89 17.62
C THR A 5 3.71 -5.27 16.88
N ASN A 6 3.95 -4.23 16.10
CA ASN A 6 2.90 -3.61 15.30
C ASN A 6 2.43 -4.59 14.23
N SER A 7 1.17 -4.98 14.28
CA SER A 7 0.55 -5.81 13.25
C SER A 7 0.06 -4.94 12.11
N TYR A 8 0.62 -5.12 10.92
CA TYR A 8 0.23 -4.37 9.73
C TYR A 8 -0.62 -5.22 8.78
N ARG A 9 -1.64 -4.60 8.18
CA ARG A 9 -2.39 -5.18 7.05
C ARG A 9 -2.05 -4.42 5.78
N HIS A 10 -1.83 -5.14 4.71
CA HIS A 10 -1.51 -4.59 3.39
C HIS A 10 -2.68 -4.78 2.42
N LYS A 11 -2.85 -3.85 1.48
CA LYS A 11 -3.81 -3.94 0.38
C LYS A 11 -3.16 -3.44 -0.91
N LEU A 12 -3.24 -4.24 -1.97
CA LEU A 12 -2.83 -3.86 -3.31
C LEU A 12 -4.09 -3.54 -4.13
N VAL A 13 -4.08 -2.43 -4.86
CA VAL A 13 -5.22 -1.94 -5.65
C VAL A 13 -4.73 -1.47 -7.03
N HIS A 14 -5.53 -1.70 -8.06
CA HIS A 14 -5.37 -1.08 -9.37
C HIS A 14 -6.18 0.22 -9.44
N ASP A 15 -5.58 1.31 -9.92
CA ASP A 15 -6.24 2.61 -10.09
C ASP A 15 -6.10 3.09 -11.55
N ALA A 16 -6.98 3.97 -12.01
CA ALA A 16 -6.88 4.55 -13.35
C ALA A 16 -5.69 5.52 -13.48
N GLY A 17 -5.24 6.12 -12.37
CA GLY A 17 -4.08 7.02 -12.33
C GLY A 17 -2.74 6.34 -12.03
N ALA A 18 -2.76 5.05 -11.67
CA ALA A 18 -1.56 4.25 -11.44
C ALA A 18 -1.87 2.76 -11.56
N ASP A 19 -1.01 2.01 -12.26
CA ASP A 19 -1.23 0.57 -12.44
C ASP A 19 -1.33 -0.16 -11.09
N PHE A 20 -0.55 0.24 -10.07
CA PHE A 20 -0.60 -0.39 -8.75
C PHE A 20 -0.41 0.60 -7.61
N VAL A 21 -1.26 0.52 -6.60
CA VAL A 21 -1.15 1.26 -5.34
C VAL A 21 -1.13 0.30 -4.17
N ALA A 22 -0.10 0.40 -3.33
CA ALA A 22 0.02 -0.36 -2.10
C ALA A 22 -0.38 0.51 -0.89
N TYR A 23 -1.35 0.04 -0.13
CA TYR A 23 -1.75 0.62 1.14
C TYR A 23 -1.32 -0.26 2.31
N GLN A 24 -0.99 0.37 3.42
CA GLN A 24 -0.78 -0.27 4.70
C GLN A 24 -1.69 0.36 5.75
N ARG A 25 -2.17 -0.44 6.70
CA ARG A 25 -2.76 0.07 7.93
C ARG A 25 -2.16 -0.62 9.13
N ASN A 26 -1.92 0.13 10.19
CA ASN A 26 -1.71 -0.44 11.51
C ASN A 26 -3.04 -0.99 12.01
N SER A 27 -3.04 -2.23 12.50
CA SER A 27 -4.25 -2.89 13.00
C SER A 27 -4.88 -2.16 14.20
N GLY A 28 -4.11 -1.33 14.91
CA GLY A 28 -4.59 -0.53 16.04
C GLY A 28 -5.16 0.86 15.70
N GLU A 29 -4.76 1.47 14.58
CA GLU A 29 -5.13 2.87 14.27
C GLU A 29 -6.23 2.97 13.21
N GLY A 30 -6.49 1.90 12.46
CA GLY A 30 -7.61 1.82 11.52
C GLY A 30 -7.48 2.67 10.25
N VAL A 31 -6.51 3.59 10.19
CA VAL A 31 -6.26 4.45 9.03
C VAL A 31 -5.38 3.73 8.01
N TRP A 32 -5.81 3.75 6.75
CA TRP A 32 -4.99 3.31 5.62
C TRP A 32 -4.07 4.43 5.15
N GLN A 33 -2.81 4.10 4.92
CA GLN A 33 -1.77 4.98 4.40
C GLN A 33 -1.21 4.39 3.11
N THR A 34 -0.90 5.25 2.12
CA THR A 34 -0.20 4.83 0.91
C THR A 34 1.27 4.62 1.22
N VAL A 35 1.80 3.44 0.87
CA VAL A 35 3.22 3.10 1.10
C VAL A 35 4.03 2.99 -0.19
N SER A 36 3.37 2.70 -1.32
CA SER A 36 4.03 2.70 -2.62
C SER A 36 3.03 2.86 -3.75
N VAL A 37 3.49 3.41 -4.87
CA VAL A 37 2.72 3.61 -6.11
C VAL A 37 3.65 3.27 -7.27
N TRP A 38 3.18 2.43 -8.20
CA TRP A 38 3.93 2.06 -9.39
C TRP A 38 3.07 2.24 -10.64
N MET A 39 3.71 2.72 -11.70
CA MET A 39 3.18 2.65 -13.06
C MET A 39 4.04 1.65 -13.84
N ILE A 40 3.40 0.76 -14.59
CA ILE A 40 4.03 -0.11 -15.57
C ILE A 40 3.97 0.62 -16.91
N PRO A 41 5.12 1.08 -17.45
CA PRO A 41 5.13 1.70 -18.76
C PRO A 41 4.54 0.75 -19.79
N GLN A 42 3.45 1.18 -20.44
CA GLN A 42 2.89 0.42 -21.56
C GLN A 42 3.84 0.60 -22.73
N GLN A 43 4.42 -0.51 -23.20
CA GLN A 43 5.32 -0.48 -24.34
C GLN A 43 4.49 -0.18 -25.59
N VAL A 44 4.63 1.02 -26.13
CA VAL A 44 4.02 1.41 -27.40
C VAL A 44 4.93 0.86 -28.50
N PHE A 45 4.46 -0.17 -29.20
CA PHE A 45 5.10 -0.69 -30.42
C PHE A 45 4.63 0.10 -31.64
#